data_AF-A0A0N4XX23-F1
#
_entry.id   AF-A0A0N4XX23-F1
#
_cell.length_a   1.000
_cell.length_b   1.000
_cell.length_c   1.000
_cell.angle_alpha   90.00
_cell.angle_beta   90.00
_cell.angle_gamma   90.00
#
_symmetry.space_group_name_H-M   'P 1'
#
loop_
_entity.id
_entity.type
_entity.pdbx_description
1 polymer ?
#
loop_
_entity_poly.entity_id
_entity_poly.type
_entity_poly.pdbx_seq_one_letter_code
_entity_poly.pdbx_strand_id
1 'polypeptide(L)'
;MVFIALLWLVGLSRGYEIGNGPALSYPDIISLYREISVEKLLGSDTFQKLNDTHFLTGDCLEDMVMLINGTITTILHTGPQKLREIDRKLIIPMFDSSAKLGSGITRGHLTFIGAYQQCREIDYLDPNSGRHILGGYYRVSFKLPRGGNTTMTVNWDVCLPASCYYDNLSGLLKTAPVIGQFVDDVSCGYNKFARNDIGFAITACLMIGIVAFCSVITAVDYYDQHVSQLNRKGKMFHYLTAFSFIRNYKALMDTDSVKKSWQIDALNGMRGLSIIWVIVGHTSAMKSFTSDNPLDVLDAGSTYLGQILTNAYLAVDSFFFLGGLLVAFVKFKDIERNPKAFSIEAWIMFYVHRMVRLSPPYYILILFYSFIFLPWLLETPSMLIASISSDTCPKNWWINFLYLNNLYKHDEMCFPVSWYLATDFQMYAFSPILIMVLAIWGLKIGLIFTAAIVAVVTALNFWEVMYFYFPASDYFAGPVDPRLESNEHTILVLELSHAGD
;
A
#
# COMPACT_ATOMS: atom_id res chain seq x y z
N MET A 1 -20.04 -14.42 -20.12
CA MET A 1 -21.07 -13.55 -19.49
C MET A 1 -20.70 -12.07 -19.47
N VAL A 2 -19.43 -11.67 -19.26
CA VAL A 2 -19.05 -10.23 -19.26
C VAL A 2 -18.60 -9.69 -20.63
N PHE A 3 -17.89 -10.47 -21.46
CA PHE A 3 -17.75 -10.15 -22.89
C PHE A 3 -19.10 -10.29 -23.63
N ILE A 4 -19.94 -11.22 -23.16
CA ILE A 4 -21.35 -11.32 -23.54
C ILE A 4 -22.16 -10.13 -22.99
N ALA A 5 -21.78 -9.51 -21.85
CA ALA A 5 -22.42 -8.30 -21.31
C ALA A 5 -21.99 -7.05 -22.09
N LEU A 6 -20.72 -6.96 -22.52
CA LEU A 6 -20.23 -5.97 -23.47
C LEU A 6 -20.93 -6.13 -24.84
N LEU A 7 -21.05 -7.36 -25.35
CA LEU A 7 -21.81 -7.66 -26.57
C LEU A 7 -23.33 -7.48 -26.39
N TRP A 8 -23.89 -7.69 -25.19
CA TRP A 8 -25.30 -7.42 -24.84
C TRP A 8 -25.59 -5.92 -24.74
N LEU A 9 -24.68 -5.15 -24.13
CA LEU A 9 -24.79 -3.70 -23.98
C LEU A 9 -24.62 -2.98 -25.32
N VAL A 10 -23.73 -3.50 -26.19
CA VAL A 10 -23.61 -3.04 -27.58
C VAL A 10 -24.83 -3.49 -28.41
N GLY A 11 -25.37 -4.69 -28.17
CA GLY A 11 -26.56 -5.22 -28.86
C GLY A 11 -27.86 -4.46 -28.59
N LEU A 12 -28.02 -3.82 -27.43
CA LEU A 12 -29.19 -2.99 -27.10
C LEU A 12 -29.21 -1.63 -27.83
N SER A 13 -28.16 -1.25 -28.56
CA SER A 13 -28.14 0.00 -29.33
C SER A 13 -29.01 -0.01 -30.59
N ARG A 14 -29.57 -1.17 -30.96
CA ARG A 14 -30.66 -1.25 -31.94
C ARG A 14 -31.92 -1.64 -31.22
N GLY A 15 -32.81 -0.66 -31.03
CA GLY A 15 -34.14 -0.86 -30.48
C GLY A 15 -34.85 -2.00 -31.18
N TYR A 16 -34.83 -3.17 -30.56
CA TYR A 16 -35.86 -4.17 -30.74
C TYR A 16 -36.88 -3.85 -29.66
N GLU A 17 -37.93 -3.13 -30.04
CA GLU A 17 -39.14 -3.11 -29.22
C GLU A 17 -39.52 -4.57 -28.99
N ILE A 18 -39.40 -5.04 -27.75
CA ILE A 18 -40.02 -6.28 -27.33
C ILE A 18 -41.52 -5.99 -27.30
N GLY A 19 -42.14 -6.02 -28.49
CA GLY A 19 -43.57 -6.09 -28.61
C GLY A 19 -44.06 -7.32 -27.84
N ASN A 20 -45.23 -7.19 -27.20
CA ASN A 20 -45.89 -8.17 -26.35
C ASN A 20 -46.12 -9.54 -27.02
N GLY A 21 -45.05 -10.30 -27.26
CA GLY A 21 -45.03 -11.67 -27.75
C GLY A 21 -44.50 -12.62 -26.68
N PRO A 22 -44.81 -13.93 -26.77
CA PRO A 22 -44.42 -14.89 -25.74
C PRO A 22 -42.89 -15.03 -25.67
N ALA A 23 -42.38 -15.30 -24.47
CA ALA A 23 -40.96 -15.46 -24.19
C ALA A 23 -40.31 -16.50 -25.11
N LEU A 24 -39.28 -16.08 -25.85
CA LEU A 24 -38.48 -16.95 -26.73
C LEU A 24 -37.77 -18.02 -25.90
N SER A 25 -37.76 -19.25 -26.42
CA SER A 25 -37.10 -20.38 -25.75
C SER A 25 -35.58 -20.30 -25.94
N TYR A 26 -34.81 -20.85 -24.99
CA TYR A 26 -33.33 -20.83 -25.00
C TYR A 26 -32.70 -21.32 -26.33
N PRO A 27 -33.25 -22.34 -27.04
CA PRO A 27 -32.82 -22.71 -28.39
C PRO A 27 -33.01 -21.62 -29.45
N ASP A 28 -34.10 -20.84 -29.38
CA ASP A 28 -34.44 -19.81 -30.38
C ASP A 28 -33.50 -18.59 -30.27
N ILE A 29 -33.04 -18.30 -29.06
CA ILE A 29 -32.00 -17.29 -28.80
C ILE A 29 -30.69 -17.72 -29.45
N ILE A 30 -30.29 -18.99 -29.31
CA ILE A 30 -29.05 -19.53 -29.91
C ILE A 30 -29.10 -19.51 -31.44
N SER A 31 -30.26 -19.78 -32.05
CA SER A 31 -30.41 -19.65 -33.51
C SER A 31 -30.31 -18.19 -33.99
N LEU A 32 -30.82 -17.23 -33.20
CA LEU A 32 -30.71 -15.80 -33.51
C LEU A 32 -29.25 -15.31 -33.52
N TYR A 33 -28.42 -15.87 -32.62
CA TYR A 33 -26.99 -15.54 -32.51
C TYR A 33 -26.10 -16.24 -33.55
N ARG A 34 -26.57 -17.32 -34.20
CA ARG A 34 -25.80 -18.06 -35.24
C ARG A 34 -25.65 -17.30 -36.57
N GLU A 35 -26.50 -16.30 -36.84
CA GLU A 35 -26.49 -15.50 -38.09
C GLU A 35 -25.76 -14.16 -37.99
N ILE A 36 -25.13 -13.87 -36.84
CA ILE A 36 -24.54 -12.55 -36.56
C ILE A 36 -23.02 -12.59 -36.80
N SER A 37 -22.56 -11.90 -37.85
CA SER A 37 -21.14 -11.63 -38.09
C SER A 37 -20.62 -10.58 -37.10
N VAL A 38 -19.30 -10.54 -36.87
CA VAL A 38 -18.66 -9.54 -35.98
C VAL A 38 -18.97 -8.10 -36.42
N GLU A 39 -19.07 -7.85 -37.73
CA GLU A 39 -19.53 -6.58 -38.31
C GLU A 39 -20.97 -6.21 -37.92
N LYS A 40 -21.86 -7.19 -37.78
CA LYS A 40 -23.25 -6.97 -37.32
C LYS A 40 -23.34 -6.78 -35.80
N LEU A 41 -22.42 -7.37 -35.02
CA LEU A 41 -22.41 -7.31 -33.56
C LEU A 41 -21.77 -6.03 -33.02
N LEU A 42 -20.74 -5.50 -33.70
CA LEU A 42 -20.16 -4.20 -33.39
C LEU A 42 -20.88 -3.05 -34.13
N GLY A 43 -21.63 -3.36 -35.19
CA GLY A 43 -22.16 -2.38 -36.13
C GLY A 43 -21.06 -1.91 -37.08
N SER A 44 -21.39 -1.78 -38.37
CA SER A 44 -20.44 -1.32 -39.41
C SER A 44 -19.75 -0.02 -39.00
N ASP A 45 -20.49 0.91 -38.37
CA ASP A 45 -19.95 2.19 -37.92
C ASP A 45 -18.95 2.08 -36.77
N THR A 46 -19.10 1.13 -35.84
CA THR A 46 -18.14 0.98 -34.73
C THR A 46 -16.89 0.22 -35.17
N PHE A 47 -17.05 -0.78 -36.04
CA PHE A 47 -15.93 -1.51 -36.62
C PHE A 47 -15.11 -0.63 -37.58
N GLN A 48 -15.79 0.22 -38.35
CA GLN A 48 -15.17 1.22 -39.23
C GLN A 48 -14.54 2.36 -38.42
N LYS A 49 -15.18 2.81 -37.32
CA LYS A 49 -14.54 3.73 -36.36
C LYS A 49 -13.32 3.12 -35.66
N LEU A 50 -13.33 1.82 -35.34
CA LEU A 50 -12.18 1.07 -34.79
C LEU A 50 -11.01 1.01 -35.77
N ASN A 51 -11.29 1.06 -37.07
CA ASN A 51 -10.30 1.05 -38.14
C ASN A 51 -9.84 2.48 -38.51
N ASP A 52 -10.72 3.47 -38.37
CA ASP A 52 -10.46 4.90 -38.63
C ASP A 52 -9.82 5.62 -37.43
N THR A 53 -9.93 5.06 -36.22
CA THR A 53 -9.23 5.57 -35.04
C THR A 53 -7.75 5.24 -35.13
N HIS A 54 -6.97 6.22 -35.57
CA HIS A 54 -5.49 6.30 -35.49
C HIS A 54 -4.88 6.07 -34.07
N PHE A 55 -5.68 5.60 -33.11
CA PHE A 55 -5.35 5.47 -31.69
C PHE A 55 -4.86 4.07 -31.30
N LEU A 56 -4.99 3.03 -32.12
CA LEU A 56 -4.49 1.68 -31.78
C LEU A 56 -3.21 1.36 -32.56
N THR A 57 -2.19 0.83 -31.87
CA THR A 57 -1.06 0.15 -32.53
C THR A 57 -1.61 -1.02 -33.33
N GLY A 58 -1.10 -1.26 -34.54
CA GLY A 58 -1.56 -2.35 -35.41
C GLY A 58 -1.64 -3.70 -34.69
N ASP A 59 -0.65 -3.98 -33.83
CA ASP A 59 -0.55 -5.22 -33.04
C ASP A 59 -1.69 -5.38 -32.02
N CYS A 60 -2.12 -4.30 -31.34
CA CYS A 60 -3.22 -4.38 -30.36
C CYS A 60 -4.56 -4.62 -31.05
N LEU A 61 -4.81 -3.96 -32.18
CA LEU A 61 -6.03 -4.15 -32.94
C LEU A 61 -6.14 -5.60 -33.46
N GLU A 62 -5.06 -6.14 -34.00
CA GLU A 62 -4.98 -7.52 -34.47
C GLU A 62 -5.25 -8.52 -33.34
N ASP A 63 -4.59 -8.36 -32.19
CA ASP A 63 -4.77 -9.22 -31.01
C ASP A 63 -6.20 -9.17 -30.47
N MET A 64 -6.78 -7.97 -30.41
CA MET A 64 -8.15 -7.76 -29.95
C MET A 64 -9.16 -8.40 -30.90
N VAL A 65 -8.99 -8.25 -32.21
CA VAL A 65 -9.85 -8.90 -33.22
C VAL A 65 -9.74 -10.42 -33.12
N MET A 66 -8.54 -10.96 -32.90
CA MET A 66 -8.31 -12.39 -32.68
C MET A 66 -9.04 -12.89 -31.43
N LEU A 67 -8.95 -12.16 -30.32
CA LEU A 67 -9.67 -12.46 -29.09
C LEU A 67 -11.20 -12.43 -29.29
N ILE A 68 -11.72 -11.41 -29.96
CA ILE A 68 -13.17 -11.24 -30.23
C ILE A 68 -13.69 -12.40 -31.10
N ASN A 69 -13.03 -12.67 -32.23
CA ASN A 69 -13.40 -13.75 -33.14
C ASN A 69 -13.30 -15.13 -32.47
N GLY A 70 -12.23 -15.34 -31.70
CA GLY A 70 -12.02 -16.58 -30.93
C GLY A 70 -13.13 -16.81 -29.90
N THR A 71 -13.53 -15.76 -29.19
CA THR A 71 -14.61 -15.79 -28.19
C THR A 71 -15.96 -16.11 -28.82
N ILE A 72 -16.31 -15.41 -29.90
CA ILE A 72 -17.57 -15.63 -30.63
C ILE A 72 -17.66 -17.06 -31.15
N THR A 73 -16.57 -17.56 -31.77
CA THR A 73 -16.53 -18.94 -32.27
C THR A 73 -16.66 -19.96 -31.13
N THR A 74 -16.03 -19.71 -29.99
CA THR A 74 -16.16 -20.58 -28.81
C THR A 74 -17.61 -20.64 -28.35
N ILE A 75 -18.28 -19.49 -28.21
CA ILE A 75 -19.67 -19.43 -27.74
C ILE A 75 -20.65 -20.06 -28.74
N LEU A 76 -20.47 -19.82 -30.04
CA LEU A 76 -21.42 -20.23 -31.08
C LEU A 76 -21.23 -21.67 -31.56
N HIS A 77 -20.04 -22.25 -31.44
CA HIS A 77 -19.69 -23.50 -32.13
C HIS A 77 -19.24 -24.66 -31.23
N THR A 78 -19.01 -24.46 -29.93
CA THR A 78 -18.65 -25.61 -29.07
C THR A 78 -19.89 -26.29 -28.49
N GLY A 79 -20.29 -27.40 -29.11
CA GLY A 79 -20.85 -28.53 -28.38
C GLY A 79 -19.77 -29.19 -27.50
N PRO A 80 -20.10 -30.16 -26.62
CA PRO A 80 -19.20 -30.74 -25.62
C PRO A 80 -17.95 -31.49 -26.16
N GLN A 81 -17.65 -31.44 -27.46
CA GLN A 81 -16.51 -32.16 -28.04
C GLN A 81 -15.63 -31.23 -28.93
N LYS A 82 -14.42 -30.98 -28.42
CA LYS A 82 -13.24 -30.28 -29.01
C LYS A 82 -13.22 -28.74 -29.00
N LEU A 83 -12.79 -28.20 -27.86
CA LEU A 83 -12.12 -26.90 -27.75
C LEU A 83 -10.84 -26.87 -28.60
N ARG A 84 -10.61 -25.78 -29.35
CA ARG A 84 -9.38 -25.56 -30.14
C ARG A 84 -8.21 -25.23 -29.21
N GLU A 85 -6.99 -25.32 -29.74
CA GLU A 85 -5.79 -24.98 -28.97
C GLU A 85 -5.76 -23.51 -28.54
N ILE A 86 -6.13 -22.59 -29.44
CA ILE A 86 -6.31 -21.16 -29.13
C ILE A 86 -7.34 -20.93 -28.02
N ASP A 87 -8.42 -21.72 -27.99
CA ASP A 87 -9.46 -21.59 -26.96
C ASP A 87 -8.91 -21.98 -25.58
N ARG A 88 -8.10 -23.04 -25.52
CA ARG A 88 -7.52 -23.54 -24.26
C ARG A 88 -6.36 -22.70 -23.73
N LYS A 89 -5.53 -22.15 -24.62
CA LYS A 89 -4.28 -21.46 -24.25
C LYS A 89 -4.41 -19.93 -24.17
N LEU A 90 -5.35 -19.33 -24.91
CA LEU A 90 -5.51 -17.87 -24.96
C LEU A 90 -6.91 -17.44 -24.51
N ILE A 91 -7.97 -17.88 -25.20
CA ILE A 91 -9.33 -17.32 -25.01
C ILE A 91 -9.91 -17.63 -23.63
N ILE A 92 -9.94 -18.90 -23.23
CA ILE A 92 -10.48 -19.31 -21.92
C ILE A 92 -9.64 -18.74 -20.77
N PRO A 93 -8.30 -18.84 -20.77
CA PRO A 93 -7.48 -18.21 -19.75
C PRO A 93 -7.71 -16.70 -19.62
N MET A 94 -7.74 -15.94 -20.72
CA MET A 94 -8.01 -14.50 -20.67
C MET A 94 -9.40 -14.19 -20.07
N PHE A 95 -10.41 -14.98 -20.45
CA PHE A 95 -11.76 -14.81 -19.91
C PHE A 95 -11.85 -15.18 -18.42
N ASP A 96 -11.23 -16.28 -18.01
CA ASP A 96 -11.26 -16.74 -16.62
C ASP A 96 -10.44 -15.84 -15.68
N SER A 97 -9.38 -15.22 -16.22
CA SER A 97 -8.56 -14.24 -15.50
C SER A 97 -9.21 -12.87 -15.34
N SER A 98 -10.23 -12.55 -16.14
CA SER A 98 -10.97 -11.29 -15.99
C SER A 98 -11.92 -11.34 -14.80
N ALA A 99 -12.12 -10.21 -14.12
CA ALA A 99 -12.97 -10.12 -12.95
C ALA A 99 -14.44 -10.40 -13.27
N LYS A 100 -15.11 -11.07 -12.34
CA LYS A 100 -16.53 -11.45 -12.44
C LYS A 100 -17.34 -10.47 -11.57
N LEU A 101 -18.30 -9.77 -12.19
CA LEU A 101 -19.17 -8.83 -11.48
C LEU A 101 -20.03 -9.58 -10.46
N GLY A 102 -19.80 -9.30 -9.18
CA GLY A 102 -20.58 -9.82 -8.06
C GLY A 102 -21.77 -8.92 -7.71
N SER A 103 -22.68 -9.44 -6.88
CA SER A 103 -23.76 -8.64 -6.29
C SER A 103 -23.20 -7.68 -5.23
N GLY A 104 -23.98 -6.63 -4.91
CA GLY A 104 -23.69 -5.75 -3.77
C GLY A 104 -23.07 -4.39 -4.10
N ILE A 105 -23.13 -3.94 -5.35
CA ILE A 105 -22.65 -2.60 -5.75
C ILE A 105 -23.30 -1.50 -4.90
N THR A 106 -24.60 -1.59 -4.65
CA THR A 106 -25.33 -0.65 -3.78
C THR A 106 -24.94 -0.74 -2.31
N ARG A 107 -24.34 -1.86 -1.89
CA ARG A 107 -23.81 -2.11 -0.54
C ARG A 107 -22.31 -1.87 -0.42
N GLY A 108 -21.67 -1.31 -1.45
CA GLY A 108 -20.27 -0.91 -1.38
C GLY A 108 -19.29 -1.90 -1.99
N HIS A 109 -19.73 -2.98 -2.64
CA HIS A 109 -18.86 -3.85 -3.43
C HIS A 109 -18.46 -3.12 -4.73
N LEU A 110 -17.38 -2.34 -4.66
CA LEU A 110 -16.98 -1.40 -5.73
C LEU A 110 -15.76 -1.86 -6.51
N THR A 111 -14.98 -2.81 -6.00
CA THR A 111 -13.78 -3.30 -6.68
C THR A 111 -13.95 -4.78 -7.00
N PHE A 112 -13.87 -5.12 -8.28
CA PHE A 112 -13.93 -6.49 -8.78
C PHE A 112 -12.55 -6.90 -9.30
N ILE A 113 -11.87 -7.75 -8.52
CA ILE A 113 -10.51 -8.20 -8.80
C ILE A 113 -10.53 -9.46 -9.68
N GLY A 114 -9.67 -9.49 -10.70
CA GLY A 114 -9.45 -10.63 -11.59
C GLY A 114 -8.27 -11.50 -11.15
N ALA A 115 -8.06 -12.66 -11.81
CA ALA A 115 -6.92 -13.52 -11.52
C ALA A 115 -5.66 -12.99 -12.23
N TYR A 116 -4.93 -12.10 -11.55
CA TYR A 116 -3.75 -11.43 -12.08
C TYR A 116 -2.61 -12.35 -12.49
N GLN A 117 -2.24 -13.31 -11.63
CA GLN A 117 -1.15 -14.23 -11.92
C GLN A 117 -1.46 -15.08 -13.15
N GLN A 118 -2.69 -15.60 -13.23
CA GLN A 118 -3.15 -16.37 -14.39
C GLN A 118 -3.13 -15.52 -15.67
N CYS A 119 -3.54 -14.25 -15.63
CA CYS A 119 -3.45 -13.36 -16.79
C CYS A 119 -2.00 -13.18 -17.27
N ARG A 120 -1.05 -12.99 -16.34
CA ARG A 120 0.37 -12.77 -16.67
C ARG A 120 1.09 -14.00 -17.20
N GLU A 121 0.61 -15.19 -16.88
CA GLU A 121 1.17 -16.46 -17.37
C GLU A 121 0.72 -16.79 -18.81
N ILE A 122 -0.21 -16.01 -19.38
CA ILE A 122 -0.68 -16.22 -20.75
C ILE A 122 0.41 -15.81 -21.72
N ASP A 123 0.93 -16.81 -22.42
CA ASP A 123 1.84 -16.67 -23.55
C ASP A 123 1.40 -17.64 -24.66
N TYR A 124 0.81 -17.07 -25.72
CA TYR A 124 0.33 -17.83 -26.86
C TYR A 124 1.14 -17.45 -28.11
N LEU A 125 1.85 -18.42 -28.68
CA LEU A 125 2.48 -18.28 -29.98
C LEU A 125 1.43 -18.47 -31.08
N ASP A 126 1.14 -17.41 -31.83
CA ASP A 126 0.26 -17.51 -33.00
C ASP A 126 0.97 -18.23 -34.16
N PRO A 127 0.45 -19.37 -34.65
CA PRO A 127 1.07 -20.13 -35.73
C PRO A 127 1.12 -19.38 -37.07
N ASN A 128 0.25 -18.38 -37.28
CA ASN A 128 0.15 -17.67 -38.55
C ASN A 128 1.12 -16.48 -38.63
N SER A 129 1.19 -15.65 -37.59
CA SER A 129 2.09 -14.51 -37.51
C SER A 129 3.47 -14.84 -36.93
N GLY A 130 3.60 -15.95 -36.20
CA GLY A 130 4.81 -16.28 -35.44
C GLY A 130 5.07 -15.36 -34.24
N ARG A 131 4.08 -14.52 -33.87
CA ARG A 131 4.17 -13.57 -32.75
C ARG A 131 3.62 -14.18 -31.47
N HIS A 132 4.24 -13.81 -30.34
CA HIS A 132 3.73 -14.14 -29.01
C HIS A 132 2.67 -13.11 -28.58
N ILE A 133 1.50 -13.61 -28.19
CA ILE A 133 0.41 -12.84 -27.60
C ILE A 133 0.46 -13.05 -26.10
N LEU A 134 0.79 -11.99 -25.38
CA LEU A 134 0.93 -11.98 -23.92
C LEU A 134 -0.34 -11.43 -23.26
N GLY A 135 -0.66 -11.91 -22.06
CA GLY A 135 -1.71 -11.33 -21.23
C GLY A 135 -1.26 -10.06 -20.50
N GLY A 136 -2.06 -9.00 -20.66
CA GLY A 136 -1.97 -7.72 -19.96
C GLY A 136 -3.14 -7.54 -19.00
N TYR A 137 -2.84 -7.11 -17.78
CA TYR A 137 -3.84 -6.88 -16.74
C TYR A 137 -4.17 -5.40 -16.62
N TYR A 138 -5.46 -5.05 -16.70
CA TYR A 138 -5.93 -3.67 -16.70
C TYR A 138 -7.06 -3.50 -15.68
N ARG A 139 -7.09 -2.37 -14.99
CA ARG A 139 -8.22 -1.93 -14.16
C ARG A 139 -8.96 -0.83 -14.89
N VAL A 140 -10.24 -1.04 -15.16
CA VAL A 140 -11.14 -0.06 -15.76
C VAL A 140 -12.01 0.54 -14.66
N SER A 141 -11.94 1.86 -14.49
CA SER A 141 -12.71 2.58 -13.48
C SER A 141 -13.91 3.26 -14.12
N PHE A 142 -15.11 2.93 -13.63
CA PHE A 142 -16.38 3.49 -14.08
C PHE A 142 -16.93 4.48 -13.05
N LYS A 143 -17.17 5.73 -13.44
CA LYS A 143 -17.88 6.71 -12.63
C LYS A 143 -19.38 6.59 -12.87
N LEU A 144 -20.11 6.09 -11.89
CA LEU A 144 -21.57 5.96 -11.92
C LEU A 144 -22.25 7.05 -11.08
N PRO A 145 -23.35 7.66 -11.54
CA PRO A 145 -24.11 8.60 -10.73
C PRO A 145 -24.87 7.85 -9.61
N ARG A 146 -24.73 8.32 -8.36
CA ARG A 146 -25.40 7.72 -7.18
C ARG A 146 -26.65 8.51 -6.75
N GLY A 147 -26.91 9.65 -7.40
CA GLY A 147 -28.01 10.59 -7.11
C GLY A 147 -27.46 11.93 -6.59
N GLY A 148 -28.09 13.04 -6.95
CA GLY A 148 -27.54 14.39 -6.68
C GLY A 148 -26.25 14.66 -7.46
N ASN A 149 -25.31 15.42 -6.88
CA ASN A 149 -23.97 15.66 -7.45
C ASN A 149 -22.95 14.54 -7.09
N THR A 150 -23.39 13.47 -6.43
CA THR A 150 -22.48 12.41 -5.95
C THR A 150 -22.23 11.34 -7.01
N THR A 151 -20.95 10.99 -7.19
CA THR A 151 -20.51 9.93 -8.11
C THR A 151 -19.84 8.80 -7.33
N MET A 152 -19.93 7.59 -7.85
CA MET A 152 -19.35 6.38 -7.27
C MET A 152 -18.49 5.70 -8.31
N THR A 153 -17.23 5.44 -7.96
CA THR A 153 -16.29 4.75 -8.86
C THR A 153 -16.35 3.24 -8.63
N VAL A 154 -16.61 2.49 -9.69
CA VAL A 154 -16.59 1.02 -9.72
C VAL A 154 -15.36 0.58 -10.52
N ASN A 155 -14.50 -0.22 -9.90
CA ASN A 155 -13.28 -0.74 -10.50
C ASN A 155 -13.52 -2.16 -11.00
N TRP A 156 -13.18 -2.42 -12.27
CA TRP A 156 -13.33 -3.72 -12.89
C TRP A 156 -12.02 -4.15 -13.56
N ASP A 157 -11.46 -5.24 -13.08
CA ASP A 157 -10.19 -5.76 -13.61
C ASP A 157 -10.42 -6.69 -14.81
N VAL A 158 -9.71 -6.46 -15.90
CA VAL A 158 -9.83 -7.20 -17.16
C VAL A 158 -8.48 -7.67 -17.66
N CYS A 159 -8.45 -8.89 -18.21
CA CYS A 159 -7.29 -9.45 -18.88
C CYS A 159 -7.45 -9.27 -20.40
N LEU A 160 -6.57 -8.48 -21.00
CA LEU A 160 -6.55 -8.16 -22.43
C LEU A 160 -5.13 -8.38 -22.98
N PRO A 161 -4.91 -8.37 -24.30
CA PRO A 161 -3.57 -8.51 -24.87
C PRO A 161 -2.63 -7.40 -24.40
N ALA A 162 -1.41 -7.74 -23.99
CA ALA A 162 -0.41 -6.80 -23.48
C ALA A 162 0.10 -5.81 -24.54
N SER A 163 -0.13 -6.08 -25.82
CA SER A 163 0.13 -5.17 -26.94
C SER A 163 -0.69 -3.88 -26.87
N CYS A 164 -1.79 -3.87 -26.10
CA CYS A 164 -2.65 -2.72 -25.91
C CYS A 164 -2.10 -1.75 -24.85
N TYR A 165 -1.47 -0.67 -25.29
CA TYR A 165 -0.99 0.38 -24.39
C TYR A 165 -2.16 1.15 -23.74
N TYR A 166 -1.97 1.66 -22.52
CA TYR A 166 -3.07 2.19 -21.71
C TYR A 166 -3.77 3.41 -22.34
N ASP A 167 -3.01 4.33 -22.95
CA ASP A 167 -3.57 5.52 -23.63
C ASP A 167 -4.56 5.12 -24.75
N ASN A 168 -4.18 4.10 -25.52
CA ASN A 168 -4.95 3.59 -26.65
C ASN A 168 -6.21 2.83 -26.20
N LEU A 169 -6.08 2.06 -25.12
CA LEU A 169 -7.18 1.29 -24.55
C LEU A 169 -8.23 2.20 -23.88
N SER A 170 -7.80 3.25 -23.19
CA SER A 170 -8.72 4.22 -22.57
C SER A 170 -9.59 4.93 -23.61
N GLY A 171 -8.99 5.36 -24.73
CA GLY A 171 -9.71 5.97 -25.85
C GLY A 171 -10.74 5.00 -26.45
N LEU A 172 -10.33 3.75 -26.70
CA LEU A 172 -11.22 2.72 -27.23
C LEU A 172 -12.42 2.47 -26.31
N LEU A 173 -12.19 2.27 -25.01
CA LEU A 173 -13.27 2.02 -24.05
C LEU A 173 -14.21 3.22 -23.90
N LYS A 174 -13.70 4.45 -23.99
CA LYS A 174 -14.51 5.68 -24.00
C LYS A 174 -15.38 5.82 -25.26
N THR A 175 -14.98 5.22 -26.38
CA THR A 175 -15.80 5.21 -27.62
C THR A 175 -16.92 4.17 -27.62
N ALA A 176 -16.93 3.22 -26.67
CA ALA A 176 -17.92 2.17 -26.63
C ALA A 176 -19.33 2.75 -26.37
N PRO A 177 -20.35 2.35 -27.15
CA PRO A 177 -21.71 2.85 -26.97
C PRO A 177 -22.24 2.45 -25.58
N VAL A 178 -23.02 3.34 -24.96
CA VAL A 178 -23.65 3.19 -23.63
C VAL A 178 -22.68 3.28 -22.45
N ILE A 179 -21.58 2.53 -22.47
CA ILE A 179 -20.66 2.42 -21.32
C ILE A 179 -19.51 3.43 -21.34
N GLY A 180 -19.10 3.89 -22.53
CA GLY A 180 -17.91 4.73 -22.68
C GLY A 180 -18.01 6.07 -21.95
N GLN A 181 -19.22 6.61 -21.80
CA GLN A 181 -19.48 7.83 -21.03
C GLN A 181 -19.20 7.70 -19.53
N PHE A 182 -19.17 6.48 -19.01
CA PHE A 182 -18.89 6.22 -17.59
C PHE A 182 -17.43 5.84 -17.35
N VAL A 183 -16.65 5.55 -18.40
CA VAL A 183 -15.23 5.20 -18.26
C VAL A 183 -14.45 6.45 -17.88
N ASP A 184 -13.86 6.44 -16.69
CA ASP A 184 -13.07 7.54 -16.15
C ASP A 184 -11.59 7.36 -16.50
N ASP A 185 -11.01 6.27 -15.98
CA ASP A 185 -9.60 5.92 -16.09
C ASP A 185 -9.40 4.45 -16.44
N VAL A 186 -8.27 4.16 -17.10
CA VAL A 186 -7.80 2.80 -17.36
C VAL A 186 -6.35 2.69 -16.89
N SER A 187 -6.17 1.98 -15.78
CA SER A 187 -4.86 1.77 -15.18
C SER A 187 -4.30 0.40 -15.57
N CYS A 188 -3.06 0.36 -16.05
CA CYS A 188 -2.38 -0.89 -16.42
C CYS A 188 -1.54 -1.42 -15.25
N GLY A 189 -1.58 -2.74 -15.01
CA GLY A 189 -0.79 -3.45 -14.01
C GLY A 189 0.59 -3.87 -14.51
N TYR A 190 0.99 -3.40 -15.69
CA TYR A 190 2.23 -3.77 -16.35
C TYR A 190 3.34 -2.74 -16.05
N ASN A 191 4.47 -3.22 -15.49
CA ASN A 191 5.78 -2.56 -15.44
C ASN A 191 5.80 -1.05 -15.13
N LYS A 192 5.02 -0.55 -14.15
CA LYS A 192 5.25 0.82 -13.65
C LYS A 192 6.64 0.98 -13.01
N PHE A 193 7.19 -0.10 -12.44
CA PHE A 193 8.51 -0.14 -11.84
C PHE A 193 9.27 -1.34 -12.39
N ALA A 194 10.19 -1.11 -13.33
CA ALA A 194 11.00 -2.19 -13.86
C ALA A 194 11.88 -2.79 -12.75
N ARG A 195 11.76 -4.10 -12.53
CA ARG A 195 12.61 -4.93 -11.63
C ARG A 195 14.12 -4.82 -11.91
N ASN A 196 14.50 -4.13 -12.99
CA ASN A 196 15.88 -3.87 -13.42
C ASN A 196 16.42 -2.49 -12.98
N ASP A 197 15.79 -1.84 -12.00
CA ASP A 197 16.36 -0.63 -11.40
C ASP A 197 17.70 -0.95 -10.71
N ILE A 198 18.70 -0.10 -10.95
CA ILE A 198 20.00 -0.13 -10.27
C ILE A 198 19.79 -0.07 -8.74
N GLY A 199 18.79 0.68 -8.27
CA GLY A 199 18.43 0.77 -6.86
C GLY A 199 18.02 -0.59 -6.24
N PHE A 200 17.27 -1.41 -6.98
CA PHE A 200 16.92 -2.77 -6.55
C PHE A 200 18.19 -3.63 -6.41
N ALA A 201 19.06 -3.62 -7.43
CA ALA A 201 20.28 -4.42 -7.43
C ALA A 201 21.22 -4.03 -6.26
N ILE A 202 21.44 -2.72 -6.04
CA ILE A 202 22.26 -2.22 -4.93
C ILE A 202 21.67 -2.65 -3.58
N THR A 203 20.37 -2.45 -3.38
CA THR A 203 19.69 -2.76 -2.10
C THR A 203 19.72 -4.26 -1.83
N ALA A 204 19.43 -5.09 -2.83
CA ALA A 204 19.49 -6.54 -2.73
C ALA A 204 20.92 -7.02 -2.42
N CYS A 205 21.94 -6.51 -3.12
CA CYS A 205 23.34 -6.85 -2.87
C CYS A 205 23.78 -6.45 -1.46
N LEU A 206 23.38 -5.27 -0.98
CA LEU A 206 23.67 -4.81 0.37
C LEU A 206 23.05 -5.74 1.43
N MET A 207 21.77 -6.07 1.31
CA MET A 207 21.08 -6.94 2.27
C MET A 207 21.64 -8.36 2.25
N ILE A 208 21.85 -8.94 1.06
CA ILE A 208 22.48 -10.26 0.92
C ILE A 208 23.89 -10.24 1.49
N GLY A 209 24.66 -9.16 1.26
CA GLY A 209 25.99 -8.97 1.81
C GLY A 209 26.00 -8.93 3.34
N ILE A 210 25.05 -8.22 3.97
CA ILE A 210 24.89 -8.17 5.43
C ILE A 210 24.56 -9.57 5.97
N VAL A 211 23.62 -10.28 5.35
CA VAL A 211 23.24 -11.64 5.78
C VAL A 211 24.42 -12.59 5.63
N ALA A 212 25.12 -12.57 4.49
CA ALA A 212 26.29 -13.40 4.24
C ALA A 212 27.41 -13.10 5.25
N PHE A 213 27.67 -11.82 5.54
CA PHE A 213 28.63 -11.42 6.57
C PHE A 213 28.26 -11.98 7.94
N CYS A 214 27.01 -11.78 8.39
CA CYS A 214 26.54 -12.33 9.66
C CYS A 214 26.62 -13.87 9.69
N SER A 215 26.30 -14.56 8.59
CA SER A 215 26.42 -16.02 8.47
C SER A 215 27.87 -16.50 8.57
N VAL A 216 28.82 -15.82 7.92
CA VAL A 216 30.25 -16.13 8.01
C VAL A 216 30.77 -15.94 9.42
N ILE A 217 30.44 -14.80 10.06
CA ILE A 217 30.80 -14.55 11.45
C ILE A 217 30.20 -15.59 12.38
N THR A 218 28.95 -15.99 12.16
CA THR A 218 28.28 -17.03 12.94
C THR A 218 29.00 -18.37 12.82
N ALA A 219 29.45 -18.75 11.62
CA ALA A 219 30.21 -19.98 11.40
C ALA A 219 31.59 -19.93 12.10
N VAL A 220 32.29 -18.79 12.04
CA VAL A 220 33.57 -18.58 12.74
C VAL A 220 33.39 -18.67 14.25
N ASP A 221 32.36 -18.02 14.80
CA ASP A 221 32.04 -18.04 16.22
C ASP A 221 31.64 -19.44 16.70
N TYR A 222 30.85 -20.17 15.91
CA TYR A 222 30.48 -21.56 16.19
C TYR A 222 31.71 -22.47 16.21
N TYR A 223 32.60 -22.34 15.23
CA TYR A 223 33.84 -23.12 15.14
C TYR A 223 34.80 -22.80 16.29
N ASP A 224 34.93 -21.53 16.69
CA ASP A 224 35.75 -21.11 17.84
C ASP A 224 35.25 -21.74 19.14
N GLN A 225 33.94 -21.72 19.36
CA GLN A 225 33.32 -22.22 20.59
C GLN A 225 33.26 -23.76 20.68
N HIS A 226 32.88 -24.45 19.61
CA HIS A 226 32.52 -25.88 19.68
C HIS A 226 33.56 -26.82 19.09
N VAL A 227 34.33 -26.37 18.09
CA VAL A 227 35.27 -27.24 17.37
C VAL A 227 36.69 -27.03 17.87
N SER A 228 37.19 -25.81 17.76
CA SER A 228 38.58 -25.50 18.10
C SER A 228 38.81 -25.19 19.58
N GLN A 229 37.75 -24.78 20.31
CA GLN A 229 37.78 -24.42 21.73
C GLN A 229 38.87 -23.40 22.10
N LEU A 230 39.26 -22.55 21.14
CA LEU A 230 40.36 -21.59 21.29
C LEU A 230 40.01 -20.42 22.22
N ASN A 231 38.71 -20.12 22.40
CA ASN A 231 38.20 -19.05 23.26
C ASN A 231 38.93 -17.71 23.04
N ARG A 232 38.96 -17.25 21.78
CA ARG A 232 39.70 -16.04 21.42
C ARG A 232 39.12 -14.81 22.14
N LYS A 233 39.99 -14.00 22.76
CA LYS A 233 39.60 -12.79 23.52
C LYS A 233 40.03 -11.46 22.88
N GLY A 234 40.44 -11.48 21.61
CA GLY A 234 40.87 -10.26 20.91
C GLY A 234 39.75 -9.23 20.78
N LYS A 235 40.06 -7.93 20.88
CA LYS A 235 39.05 -6.84 20.74
C LYS A 235 38.32 -6.91 19.39
N MET A 236 39.05 -7.15 18.31
CA MET A 236 38.47 -7.32 16.97
C MET A 236 37.52 -8.51 16.92
N PHE A 237 37.91 -9.64 17.52
CA PHE A 237 37.04 -10.82 17.60
C PHE A 237 35.77 -10.53 18.39
N HIS A 238 35.87 -9.79 19.51
CA HIS A 238 34.71 -9.35 20.27
C HIS A 238 33.73 -8.52 19.41
N TYR A 239 34.23 -7.51 18.69
CA TYR A 239 33.39 -6.69 17.80
C TYR A 239 32.77 -7.50 16.66
N LEU A 240 33.53 -8.39 16.03
CA LEU A 240 33.01 -9.24 14.96
C LEU A 240 31.92 -10.17 15.47
N THR A 241 32.13 -10.85 16.60
CA THR A 241 31.14 -11.77 17.19
C THR A 241 29.85 -11.08 17.63
N ALA A 242 29.79 -9.74 17.71
CA ALA A 242 28.55 -9.01 17.91
C ALA A 242 27.55 -9.20 16.76
N PHE A 243 28.01 -9.60 15.56
CA PHE A 243 27.17 -9.91 14.40
C PHE A 243 26.79 -11.40 14.27
N SER A 244 27.19 -12.24 15.24
CA SER A 244 26.85 -13.66 15.27
C SER A 244 25.36 -13.87 15.55
N PHE A 245 24.65 -14.56 14.64
CA PHE A 245 23.24 -14.89 14.82
C PHE A 245 23.01 -15.75 16.05
N ILE A 246 23.88 -16.72 16.32
CA ILE A 246 23.73 -17.63 17.47
C ILE A 246 23.81 -16.85 18.79
N ARG A 247 24.75 -15.90 18.91
CA ARG A 247 24.87 -15.08 20.12
C ARG A 247 23.68 -14.14 20.29
N ASN A 248 23.29 -13.45 19.21
CA ASN A 248 22.14 -12.55 19.27
C ASN A 248 20.83 -13.30 19.56
N TYR A 249 20.66 -14.50 19.00
CA TYR A 249 19.51 -15.35 19.29
C TYR A 249 19.47 -15.79 20.76
N LYS A 250 20.60 -16.25 21.31
CA LYS A 250 20.71 -16.59 22.74
C LYS A 250 20.43 -15.38 23.62
N ALA A 251 20.93 -14.20 23.27
CA ALA A 251 20.68 -12.96 24.00
C ALA A 251 19.22 -12.49 23.89
N LEU A 252 18.56 -12.73 22.75
CA LEU A 252 17.14 -12.42 22.55
C LEU A 252 16.23 -13.35 23.37
N MET A 253 16.60 -14.62 23.47
CA MET A 253 15.89 -15.63 24.27
C MET A 253 16.28 -15.61 25.76
N ASP A 254 17.23 -14.76 26.16
CA ASP A 254 17.67 -14.64 27.54
C ASP A 254 16.70 -13.80 28.39
N THR A 255 15.87 -14.51 29.18
CA THR A 255 14.94 -13.92 30.13
C THR A 255 15.56 -13.65 31.51
N ASP A 256 16.81 -14.07 31.78
CA ASP A 256 17.45 -13.80 33.08
C ASP A 256 17.73 -12.32 33.28
N SER A 257 17.83 -11.57 32.17
CA SER A 257 17.99 -10.12 32.18
C SER A 257 16.84 -9.36 32.86
N VAL A 258 15.64 -9.96 32.92
CA VAL A 258 14.44 -9.43 33.60
C VAL A 258 14.59 -9.45 35.13
N LYS A 259 15.51 -10.26 35.68
CA LYS A 259 15.72 -10.38 37.14
C LYS A 259 16.58 -9.24 37.72
N LYS A 260 16.99 -8.26 36.91
CA LYS A 260 17.85 -7.16 37.34
C LYS A 260 17.03 -6.13 38.13
N SER A 261 17.44 -5.83 39.36
CA SER A 261 16.72 -4.94 40.30
C SER A 261 16.47 -3.50 39.81
N TRP A 262 17.13 -3.08 38.74
CA TRP A 262 16.99 -1.75 38.15
C TRP A 262 16.12 -1.70 36.90
N GLN A 263 15.53 -2.82 36.48
CA GLN A 263 14.52 -2.84 35.42
C GLN A 263 13.12 -2.66 36.01
N ILE A 264 12.28 -1.93 35.29
CA ILE A 264 10.88 -1.73 35.65
C ILE A 264 10.05 -2.65 34.73
N ASP A 265 9.65 -3.80 35.24
CA ASP A 265 9.02 -4.87 34.44
C ASP A 265 7.73 -4.43 33.75
N ALA A 266 6.95 -3.58 34.40
CA ALA A 266 5.74 -3.01 33.83
C ALA A 266 5.99 -2.27 32.50
N LEU A 267 7.18 -1.68 32.31
CA LEU A 267 7.54 -1.01 31.05
C LEU A 267 7.68 -2.01 29.90
N ASN A 268 8.16 -3.22 30.17
CA ASN A 268 8.26 -4.27 29.16
C ASN A 268 6.87 -4.77 28.74
N GLY A 269 5.95 -4.92 29.71
CA GLY A 269 4.55 -5.25 29.44
C GLY A 269 3.84 -4.18 28.58
N MET A 270 4.02 -2.90 28.93
CA MET A 270 3.47 -1.79 28.13
C MET A 270 3.99 -1.81 26.69
N ARG A 271 5.31 -2.00 26.47
CA ARG A 271 5.87 -2.14 25.11
C ARG A 271 5.24 -3.28 24.33
N GLY A 272 5.06 -4.44 24.98
CA GLY A 272 4.46 -5.62 24.36
C GLY A 272 3.02 -5.38 23.92
N LEU A 273 2.20 -4.77 24.78
CA LEU A 273 0.81 -4.44 24.43
C LEU A 273 0.73 -3.35 23.36
N SER A 274 1.56 -2.31 23.45
CA SER A 274 1.60 -1.24 22.47
C SER A 274 2.04 -1.73 21.08
N ILE A 275 3.03 -2.62 20.98
CA ILE A 275 3.44 -3.14 19.67
C ILE A 275 2.37 -4.04 19.04
N ILE A 276 1.67 -4.85 19.84
CA ILE A 276 0.52 -5.64 19.36
C ILE A 276 -0.55 -4.69 18.82
N TRP A 277 -0.87 -3.63 19.55
CA TRP A 277 -1.86 -2.65 19.12
C TRP A 277 -1.45 -1.96 17.81
N VAL A 278 -0.19 -1.55 17.66
CA VAL A 278 0.35 -0.99 16.41
C VAL A 278 0.21 -1.97 15.24
N ILE A 279 0.56 -3.25 15.43
CA ILE A 279 0.46 -4.29 14.39
C ILE A 279 -0.99 -4.47 13.95
N VAL A 280 -1.92 -4.59 14.91
CA VAL A 280 -3.35 -4.76 14.60
C VAL A 280 -3.89 -3.51 13.90
N GLY A 281 -3.54 -2.30 14.37
CA GLY A 281 -3.94 -1.03 13.76
C GLY A 281 -3.51 -0.90 12.30
N HIS A 282 -2.22 -1.12 12.00
CA HIS A 282 -1.73 -1.07 10.62
C HIS A 282 -2.33 -2.18 9.75
N THR A 283 -2.54 -3.38 10.28
CA THR A 283 -3.18 -4.47 9.54
C THR A 283 -4.63 -4.10 9.16
N SER A 284 -5.37 -3.51 10.09
CA SER A 284 -6.73 -3.01 9.85
C SER A 284 -6.74 -1.86 8.84
N ALA A 285 -5.82 -0.90 8.94
CA ALA A 285 -5.70 0.19 8.00
C ALA A 285 -5.42 -0.30 6.57
N MET A 286 -4.51 -1.27 6.40
CA MET A 286 -4.23 -1.89 5.09
C MET A 286 -5.44 -2.62 4.51
N LYS A 287 -6.28 -3.25 5.34
CA LYS A 287 -7.53 -3.85 4.88
C LYS A 287 -8.51 -2.80 4.36
N SER A 288 -8.55 -1.61 4.94
CA SER A 288 -9.39 -0.53 4.42
C SER A 288 -9.03 -0.12 2.99
N PHE A 289 -7.75 -0.16 2.64
CA PHE A 289 -7.27 0.14 1.28
C PHE A 289 -7.46 -1.02 0.28
N THR A 290 -7.62 -2.24 0.77
CA THR A 290 -7.63 -3.46 -0.07
C THR A 290 -8.95 -4.22 -0.01
N SER A 291 -9.97 -3.68 0.67
CA SER A 291 -11.29 -4.31 0.78
C SER A 291 -12.08 -4.14 -0.50
N ASP A 292 -12.69 -5.23 -0.96
CA ASP A 292 -13.65 -5.21 -2.08
C ASP A 292 -14.95 -4.48 -1.69
N ASN A 293 -15.27 -4.45 -0.39
CA ASN A 293 -16.39 -3.71 0.18
C ASN A 293 -15.92 -2.66 1.22
N PRO A 294 -15.55 -1.44 0.80
CA PRO A 294 -15.20 -0.35 1.71
C PRO A 294 -16.31 -0.01 2.72
N LEU A 295 -17.60 -0.13 2.39
CA LEU A 295 -18.69 0.26 3.30
C LEU A 295 -18.76 -0.64 4.55
N ASP A 296 -18.50 -1.93 4.41
CA ASP A 296 -18.45 -2.86 5.56
C ASP A 296 -17.29 -2.52 6.51
N VAL A 297 -16.18 -2.00 5.96
CA VAL A 297 -15.03 -1.56 6.76
C VAL A 297 -15.38 -0.30 7.57
N LEU A 298 -16.16 0.62 6.98
CA LEU A 298 -16.64 1.81 7.68
C LEU A 298 -17.59 1.45 8.82
N ASP A 299 -18.52 0.51 8.58
CA ASP A 299 -19.44 0.04 9.62
C ASP A 299 -18.69 -0.62 10.78
N ALA A 300 -17.68 -1.45 10.49
CA ALA A 300 -16.83 -2.06 11.51
C ALA A 300 -16.11 -1.01 12.38
N GLY A 301 -15.66 0.09 11.77
CA GLY A 301 -15.02 1.22 12.46
C GLY A 301 -15.96 1.98 13.40
N SER A 302 -17.28 1.94 13.17
CA SER A 302 -18.26 2.64 14.01
C SER A 302 -18.48 2.01 15.39
N THR A 303 -18.07 0.75 15.58
CA THR A 303 -18.25 0.01 16.83
C THR A 303 -17.23 0.41 17.89
N TYR A 304 -17.54 0.23 19.18
CA TYR A 304 -16.60 0.53 20.28
C TYR A 304 -15.26 -0.22 20.15
N LEU A 305 -15.29 -1.47 19.70
CA LEU A 305 -14.06 -2.24 19.45
C LEU A 305 -13.35 -1.79 18.18
N GLY A 306 -14.11 -1.42 17.14
CA GLY A 306 -13.57 -0.79 15.94
C GLY A 306 -12.81 0.50 16.25
N GLN A 307 -13.30 1.30 17.19
CA GLN A 307 -12.65 2.54 17.62
C GLN A 307 -11.26 2.34 18.23
N ILE A 308 -10.99 1.19 18.87
CA ILE A 308 -9.64 0.84 19.34
C ILE A 308 -8.70 0.69 18.14
N LEU A 309 -9.19 0.19 17.02
CA LEU A 309 -8.39 -0.04 15.81
C LEU A 309 -8.19 1.24 15.01
N THR A 310 -9.24 2.06 14.87
CA THR A 310 -9.16 3.33 14.14
C THR A 310 -8.29 4.37 14.86
N ASN A 311 -8.19 4.29 16.19
CA ASN A 311 -7.34 5.16 17.02
C ASN A 311 -6.01 4.51 17.44
N ALA A 312 -5.46 3.61 16.62
CA ALA A 312 -4.22 2.90 16.94
C ALA A 312 -2.99 3.82 17.10
N TYR A 313 -3.05 5.08 16.66
CA TYR A 313 -2.02 6.09 16.91
C TYR A 313 -1.72 6.30 18.41
N LEU A 314 -2.73 6.12 19.29
CA LEU A 314 -2.56 6.19 20.75
C LEU A 314 -1.59 5.12 21.29
N ALA A 315 -1.40 4.02 20.57
CA ALA A 315 -0.38 3.03 20.91
C ALA A 315 1.03 3.61 20.83
N VAL A 316 1.26 4.56 19.91
CA VAL A 316 2.54 5.24 19.71
C VAL A 316 2.83 6.20 20.86
N ASP A 317 1.81 6.85 21.45
CA ASP A 317 1.98 7.71 22.62
C ASP A 317 2.58 6.96 23.81
N SER A 318 2.24 5.67 23.95
CA SER A 318 2.87 4.80 24.96
C SER A 318 4.37 4.69 24.73
N PHE A 319 4.83 4.57 23.48
CA PHE A 319 6.26 4.55 23.16
C PHE A 319 6.94 5.90 23.42
N PHE A 320 6.29 7.02 23.11
CA PHE A 320 6.81 8.35 23.43
C PHE A 320 6.95 8.57 24.94
N PHE A 321 5.94 8.19 25.72
CA PHE A 321 5.99 8.23 27.18
C PHE A 321 7.16 7.40 27.73
N LEU A 322 7.28 6.15 27.27
CA LEU A 322 8.37 5.25 27.67
C LEU A 322 9.75 5.79 27.27
N GLY A 323 9.86 6.39 26.08
CA GLY A 323 11.06 7.04 25.59
C GLY A 323 11.48 8.18 26.51
N GLY A 324 10.58 9.13 26.77
CA GLY A 324 10.83 10.28 27.66
C GLY A 324 11.20 9.84 29.08
N LEU A 325 10.45 8.88 29.66
CA LEU A 325 10.72 8.34 31.00
C LEU A 325 12.12 7.76 31.11
N LEU A 326 12.53 6.92 30.15
CA LEU A 326 13.83 6.26 30.19
C LEU A 326 14.99 7.22 29.92
N VAL A 327 14.79 8.17 29.00
CA VAL A 327 15.79 9.22 28.72
C VAL A 327 16.05 10.06 29.96
N ALA A 328 14.99 10.53 30.62
CA ALA A 328 15.11 11.26 31.87
C ALA A 328 15.76 10.40 32.96
N PHE A 329 15.25 9.18 33.20
CA PHE A 329 15.74 8.29 34.25
C PHE A 329 17.24 7.97 34.11
N VAL A 330 17.68 7.59 32.91
CA VAL A 330 19.10 7.29 32.66
C VAL A 330 19.95 8.54 32.80
N LYS A 331 19.52 9.68 32.23
CA LYS A 331 20.31 10.91 32.26
C LYS A 331 20.46 11.48 33.66
N PHE A 332 19.42 11.48 34.48
CA PHE A 332 19.51 11.92 35.88
C PHE A 332 20.45 11.01 36.68
N LYS A 333 20.41 9.70 36.45
CA LYS A 333 21.33 8.75 37.07
C LYS A 333 22.79 8.96 36.64
N ASP A 334 23.01 9.30 35.37
CA ASP A 334 24.35 9.62 34.86
C ASP A 334 24.88 10.93 35.47
N ILE A 335 24.01 11.94 35.63
CA ILE A 335 24.32 13.20 36.29
C ILE A 335 24.69 13.00 37.76
N GLU A 336 23.91 12.18 38.48
CA GLU A 336 24.17 11.85 39.89
C GLU A 336 25.51 11.12 40.06
N ARG A 337 25.83 10.20 39.14
CA ARG A 337 27.09 9.43 39.19
C ARG A 337 28.31 10.23 38.76
N ASN A 338 28.16 11.11 37.77
CA ASN A 338 29.26 11.86 37.19
C ASN A 338 28.82 13.29 36.82
N PRO A 339 29.27 14.31 37.56
CA PRO A 339 28.99 15.71 37.24
C PRO A 339 29.42 16.13 35.82
N LYS A 340 30.40 15.44 35.21
CA LYS A 340 30.79 15.68 33.81
C LYS A 340 29.69 15.33 32.81
N ALA A 341 28.61 14.68 33.22
CA ALA A 341 27.44 14.41 32.38
C ALA A 341 26.71 15.70 31.92
N PHE A 342 27.00 16.84 32.54
CA PHE A 342 26.57 18.17 32.07
C PHE A 342 27.45 18.77 30.96
N SER A 343 28.64 18.19 30.70
CA SER A 343 29.55 18.73 29.69
C SER A 343 28.92 18.73 28.29
N ILE A 344 29.36 19.68 27.46
CA ILE A 344 28.95 19.76 26.05
C ILE A 344 29.27 18.46 25.32
N GLU A 345 30.43 17.85 25.59
CA GLU A 345 30.83 16.56 25.04
C GLU A 345 29.83 15.45 25.39
N ALA A 346 29.37 15.39 26.65
CA ALA A 346 28.37 14.39 27.06
C ALA A 346 27.03 14.56 26.34
N TRP A 347 26.63 15.80 26.02
CA TRP A 347 25.42 16.07 25.24
C TRP A 347 25.61 15.79 23.74
N ILE A 348 26.80 16.04 23.18
CA ILE A 348 27.10 15.62 21.81
C ILE A 348 27.04 14.09 21.70
N MET A 349 27.68 13.39 22.64
CA MET A 349 27.68 11.92 22.68
C MET A 349 26.29 11.34 22.89
N PHE A 350 25.43 12.02 23.66
CA PHE A 350 24.01 11.66 23.81
C PHE A 350 23.31 11.55 22.44
N TYR A 351 23.47 12.54 21.55
CA TYR A 351 22.90 12.50 20.20
C TYR A 351 23.58 11.45 19.30
N VAL A 352 24.92 11.39 19.32
CA VAL A 352 25.69 10.46 18.48
C VAL A 352 25.31 9.01 18.79
N HIS A 353 25.24 8.63 20.07
CA HIS A 353 24.86 7.27 20.47
C HIS A 353 23.48 6.89 19.97
N ARG A 354 22.52 7.83 19.98
CA ARG A 354 21.18 7.55 19.47
C ARG A 354 21.16 7.40 17.96
N MET A 355 21.87 8.26 17.24
CA MET A 355 21.96 8.17 15.77
C MET A 355 22.60 6.88 15.32
N VAL A 356 23.72 6.48 15.92
CA VAL A 356 24.38 5.19 15.60
C VAL A 356 23.48 3.99 15.92
N ARG A 357 22.64 4.09 16.95
CA ARG A 357 21.70 3.02 17.32
C ARG A 357 20.52 2.90 16.35
N LEU A 358 19.94 4.02 15.94
CA LEU A 358 18.64 4.04 15.29
C LEU A 358 18.71 4.21 13.77
N SER A 359 19.61 5.06 13.29
CA SER A 359 19.69 5.41 11.88
C SER A 359 20.07 4.24 10.96
N PRO A 360 21.04 3.36 11.30
CA PRO A 360 21.39 2.26 10.41
C PRO A 360 20.22 1.32 10.05
N PRO A 361 19.45 0.75 11.02
CA PRO A 361 18.31 -0.09 10.67
C PRO A 361 17.21 0.70 9.97
N TYR A 362 17.01 1.97 10.33
CA TYR A 362 16.01 2.83 9.70
C TYR A 362 16.31 3.07 8.21
N TYR A 363 17.57 3.39 7.86
CA TYR A 363 17.96 3.61 6.47
C TYR A 363 17.89 2.33 5.64
N ILE A 364 18.27 1.18 6.20
CA ILE A 364 18.10 -0.12 5.52
C ILE A 364 16.62 -0.39 5.24
N LEU A 365 15.74 -0.05 6.18
CA LEU A 365 14.30 -0.24 6.01
C LEU A 365 13.72 0.70 4.94
N ILE A 366 14.17 1.96 4.87
CA ILE A 366 13.78 2.87 3.78
C ILE A 366 14.23 2.31 2.43
N LEU A 367 15.49 1.89 2.29
CA LEU A 367 15.99 1.31 1.05
C LEU A 367 15.18 0.07 0.64
N PHE A 368 14.89 -0.82 1.60
CA PHE A 368 14.04 -1.97 1.37
C PHE A 368 12.63 -1.55 0.94
N TYR A 369 12.03 -0.57 1.63
CA TYR A 369 10.70 -0.07 1.31
C TYR A 369 10.64 0.47 -0.13
N SER A 370 11.55 1.38 -0.49
CA SER A 370 11.53 2.09 -1.77
C SER A 370 11.91 1.23 -2.96
N PHE A 371 12.95 0.40 -2.83
CA PHE A 371 13.51 -0.32 -3.98
C PHE A 371 13.08 -1.77 -4.11
N ILE A 372 12.54 -2.38 -3.05
CA ILE A 372 12.13 -3.79 -3.05
C ILE A 372 10.64 -3.92 -2.79
N PHE A 373 10.17 -3.40 -1.65
CA PHE A 373 8.80 -3.63 -1.20
C PHE A 373 7.77 -2.87 -2.04
N LEU A 374 7.96 -1.56 -2.27
CA LEU A 374 7.02 -0.74 -3.02
C LEU A 374 6.88 -1.20 -4.48
N PRO A 375 7.96 -1.46 -5.25
CA PRO A 375 7.85 -2.03 -6.58
C PRO A 375 7.12 -3.38 -6.60
N TRP A 376 7.47 -4.28 -5.66
CA TRP A 376 6.78 -5.57 -5.52
C TRP A 376 5.29 -5.40 -5.19
N LEU A 377 4.97 -4.43 -4.32
CA LEU A 377 3.61 -4.13 -3.89
C LEU A 377 2.79 -3.50 -5.02
N LEU A 378 3.38 -2.63 -5.84
CA LEU A 378 2.75 -2.00 -7.00
C LEU A 378 2.57 -2.97 -8.18
N GLU A 379 3.30 -4.09 -8.21
CA GLU A 379 3.02 -5.22 -9.10
C GLU A 379 1.77 -6.02 -8.66
N THR A 380 1.11 -5.69 -7.55
CA THR A 380 -0.09 -6.41 -7.10
C THR A 380 -1.39 -5.77 -7.58
N PRO A 381 -2.45 -6.57 -7.84
CA PRO A 381 -3.74 -6.07 -8.33
C PRO A 381 -4.42 -5.11 -7.36
N SER A 382 -4.26 -5.35 -6.06
CA SER A 382 -4.85 -4.51 -5.01
C SER A 382 -4.33 -3.07 -5.06
N MET A 383 -3.15 -2.83 -5.64
CA MET A 383 -2.49 -1.51 -5.64
C MET A 383 -2.53 -0.79 -6.99
N LEU A 384 -3.38 -1.23 -7.91
CA LEU A 384 -3.76 -0.49 -9.13
C LEU A 384 -4.58 0.79 -8.85
N ILE A 385 -4.74 1.16 -7.59
CA ILE A 385 -5.47 2.35 -7.14
C ILE A 385 -4.58 3.58 -7.34
N ALA A 386 -5.14 4.63 -7.94
CA ALA A 386 -4.44 5.89 -8.27
C ALA A 386 -3.72 6.54 -7.07
N SER A 387 -4.19 6.32 -5.84
CA SER A 387 -3.62 6.90 -4.60
C SER A 387 -2.22 6.39 -4.23
N ILE A 388 -1.74 5.31 -4.85
CA ILE A 388 -0.39 4.74 -4.60
C ILE A 388 0.55 5.02 -5.78
N SER A 389 0.11 5.80 -6.77
CA SER A 389 0.81 5.92 -8.05
C SER A 389 1.90 7.00 -8.12
N SER A 390 2.00 7.90 -7.14
CA SER A 390 3.04 8.94 -7.09
C SER A 390 4.18 8.54 -6.14
N ASP A 391 5.21 7.88 -6.68
CA ASP A 391 6.46 7.69 -5.94
C ASP A 391 7.20 9.03 -5.80
N THR A 392 7.05 9.66 -4.62
CA THR A 392 7.73 10.91 -4.24
C THR A 392 9.11 10.65 -3.64
N CYS A 393 9.46 9.39 -3.35
CA CYS A 393 10.69 9.05 -2.65
C CYS A 393 11.97 9.48 -3.37
N PRO A 394 12.13 9.30 -4.71
CA PRO A 394 13.33 9.74 -5.42
C PRO A 394 13.65 11.23 -5.26
N LYS A 395 12.62 12.06 -5.04
CA LYS A 395 12.77 13.52 -4.85
C LYS A 395 13.05 13.89 -3.39
N ASN A 396 12.48 13.14 -2.45
CA ASN A 396 12.35 13.55 -1.05
C ASN A 396 13.02 12.62 -0.02
N TRP A 397 13.78 11.61 -0.46
CA TRP A 397 14.46 10.65 0.43
C TRP A 397 15.29 11.31 1.53
N TRP A 398 15.91 12.47 1.25
CA TRP A 398 16.77 13.19 2.19
C TRP A 398 15.99 13.74 3.40
N ILE A 399 14.69 13.99 3.25
CA ILE A 399 13.82 14.47 4.32
C ILE A 399 13.69 13.40 5.41
N ASN A 400 13.40 12.15 5.01
CA ASN A 400 13.37 11.01 5.92
C ASN A 400 14.75 10.71 6.50
N PHE A 401 15.83 10.88 5.72
CA PHE A 401 17.21 10.67 6.20
C PHE A 401 17.58 11.58 7.37
N LEU A 402 17.09 12.82 7.36
CA LEU A 402 17.32 13.84 8.39
C LEU A 402 16.25 13.87 9.50
N TYR A 403 15.26 12.95 9.49
CA TYR A 403 14.12 12.95 10.40
C TYR A 403 13.29 14.26 10.35
N LEU A 404 13.22 14.90 9.18
CA LEU A 404 12.48 16.15 8.94
C LEU A 404 11.10 15.93 8.33
N ASN A 405 10.71 14.68 8.10
CA ASN A 405 9.50 14.33 7.35
C ASN A 405 8.18 14.73 8.02
N ASN A 406 8.21 15.15 9.29
CA ASN A 406 7.04 15.74 9.94
C ASN A 406 7.00 17.27 9.89
N LEU A 407 8.10 17.92 9.52
CA LEU A 407 8.26 19.38 9.55
C LEU A 407 8.33 20.00 8.16
N TYR A 408 8.76 19.23 7.16
CA TYR A 408 8.94 19.69 5.80
C TYR A 408 8.32 18.71 4.82
N LYS A 409 7.38 19.19 4.00
CA LYS A 409 6.66 18.42 2.97
C LYS A 409 6.17 17.06 3.49
N HIS A 410 5.38 17.08 4.55
CA HIS A 410 4.83 15.89 5.20
C HIS A 410 4.13 14.95 4.20
N ASP A 411 3.33 15.48 3.28
CA ASP A 411 2.52 14.68 2.35
C ASP A 411 3.34 14.01 1.24
N GLU A 412 4.62 14.40 1.12
CA GLU A 412 5.53 13.84 0.12
C GLU A 412 6.66 13.01 0.79
N MET A 413 6.43 12.47 1.99
CA MET A 413 7.43 11.67 2.69
C MET A 413 7.62 10.29 2.06
N CYS A 414 8.88 9.82 1.99
CA CYS A 414 9.23 8.58 1.30
C CYS A 414 8.69 7.32 2.01
N PHE A 415 8.69 7.30 3.35
CA PHE A 415 8.23 6.16 4.13
C PHE A 415 7.22 6.60 5.20
N PRO A 416 5.90 6.59 4.90
CA PRO A 416 4.87 7.15 5.77
C PRO A 416 4.90 6.62 7.21
N VAL A 417 5.07 5.31 7.38
CA VAL A 417 5.10 4.65 8.69
C VAL A 417 6.24 5.17 9.59
N SER A 418 7.26 5.83 9.04
CA SER A 418 8.37 6.39 9.83
C SER A 418 8.10 7.73 10.51
N TRP A 419 6.91 8.31 10.34
CA TRP A 419 6.52 9.57 10.98
C TRP A 419 6.82 9.56 12.49
N TYR A 420 6.47 8.46 13.19
CA TYR A 420 6.65 8.39 14.64
C TYR A 420 8.12 8.41 15.04
N LEU A 421 8.99 7.87 14.19
CA LEU A 421 10.42 7.81 14.46
C LEU A 421 11.07 9.20 14.33
N ALA A 422 10.59 9.99 13.37
CA ALA A 422 10.95 11.39 13.27
C ALA A 422 10.46 12.19 14.47
N THR A 423 9.23 11.96 14.94
CA THR A 423 8.70 12.60 16.16
C THR A 423 9.53 12.22 17.38
N ASP A 424 9.86 10.94 17.56
CA ASP A 424 10.73 10.44 18.63
C ASP A 424 12.13 11.10 18.55
N PHE A 425 12.65 11.36 17.35
CA PHE A 425 13.90 12.10 17.17
C PHE A 425 13.81 13.56 17.59
N GLN A 426 12.75 14.24 17.15
CA GLN A 426 12.49 15.65 17.44
C GLN A 426 12.25 15.89 18.94
N MET A 427 11.44 15.05 19.60
CA MET A 427 11.22 15.13 21.06
C MET A 427 12.51 14.89 21.84
N TYR A 428 13.33 13.92 21.41
CA TYR A 428 14.62 13.66 22.04
C TYR A 428 15.61 14.82 21.86
N ALA A 429 15.59 15.49 20.70
CA ALA A 429 16.37 16.71 20.47
C ALA A 429 15.97 17.84 21.42
N PHE A 430 14.68 17.92 21.78
CA PHE A 430 14.18 18.90 22.75
C PHE A 430 14.40 18.49 24.22
N SER A 431 14.49 17.19 24.51
CA SER A 431 14.56 16.64 25.87
C SER A 431 15.65 17.25 26.79
N PRO A 432 16.84 17.67 26.32
CA PRO A 432 17.84 18.26 27.20
C PRO A 432 17.38 19.56 27.86
N ILE A 433 16.53 20.36 27.19
CA ILE A 433 16.02 21.61 27.77
C ILE A 433 15.22 21.31 29.03
N LEU A 434 14.31 20.34 28.95
CA LEU A 434 13.49 19.90 30.09
C LEU A 434 14.36 19.33 31.21
N ILE A 435 15.32 18.47 30.86
CA ILE A 435 16.22 17.84 31.82
C ILE A 435 17.11 18.88 32.52
N MET A 436 17.67 19.84 31.77
CA MET A 436 18.56 20.87 32.32
C MET A 436 17.83 21.82 33.26
N VAL A 437 16.62 22.27 32.91
CA VAL A 437 15.83 23.14 33.81
C VAL A 437 15.57 22.42 35.14
N LEU A 438 15.16 21.16 35.09
CA LEU A 438 14.91 20.36 36.29
C LEU A 438 16.20 20.06 37.07
N ALA A 439 17.30 19.76 36.39
CA ALA A 439 18.57 19.40 37.01
C ALA A 439 19.29 20.60 37.66
N ILE A 440 19.25 21.78 37.04
CA ILE A 440 19.98 22.96 37.51
C ILE A 440 19.12 23.77 38.48
N TRP A 441 17.83 23.96 38.19
CA TRP A 441 16.95 24.87 38.96
C TRP A 441 16.08 24.13 39.99
N GLY A 442 16.22 22.80 40.07
CA GLY A 442 15.59 21.94 41.06
C GLY A 442 14.13 21.61 40.76
N LEU A 443 13.59 20.68 41.56
CA LEU A 443 12.30 20.04 41.31
C LEU A 443 11.12 21.01 41.20
N LYS A 444 11.04 22.01 42.08
CA LYS A 444 9.91 22.96 42.10
C LYS A 444 9.83 23.76 40.80
N ILE A 445 10.95 24.33 40.36
CA ILE A 445 11.00 25.15 39.15
C ILE A 445 10.81 24.27 37.91
N GLY A 446 11.43 23.08 37.89
CA GLY A 446 11.24 22.13 36.80
C GLY A 446 9.78 21.68 36.65
N LEU A 447 9.06 21.42 37.74
CA LEU A 447 7.63 21.08 37.69
C LEU A 447 6.76 22.24 37.21
N ILE A 448 7.01 23.47 37.69
CA ILE A 448 6.28 24.66 37.22
C ILE A 448 6.51 24.88 35.72
N PHE A 449 7.76 24.78 35.27
CA PHE A 449 8.12 24.92 33.87
C PHE A 449 7.46 23.84 33.00
N THR A 450 7.46 22.59 33.45
CA THR A 450 6.83 21.48 32.75
C THR A 450 5.31 21.66 32.68
N ALA A 451 4.66 22.05 33.78
CA ALA A 451 3.23 22.33 33.81
C ALA A 451 2.85 23.49 32.88
N ALA A 452 3.68 24.54 32.82
CA ALA A 452 3.48 25.66 31.91
C ALA A 452 3.58 25.21 30.44
N ILE A 453 4.57 24.38 30.08
CA ILE A 453 4.69 23.82 28.73
C ILE A 453 3.47 22.98 28.39
N VAL A 454 3.04 22.08 29.27
CA VAL A 454 1.86 21.24 29.04
C VAL A 454 0.61 22.08 28.86
N ALA A 455 0.44 23.14 29.66
CA ALA A 455 -0.70 24.06 29.53
C ALA A 455 -0.67 24.80 28.18
N VAL A 456 0.49 25.32 27.77
CA VAL A 456 0.65 26.02 26.48
C VAL A 456 0.41 25.07 25.31
N VAL A 457 1.00 23.88 25.32
CA VAL A 457 0.83 22.88 24.24
C VAL A 457 -0.62 22.43 24.17
N THR A 458 -1.27 22.16 25.30
CA THR A 458 -2.71 21.80 25.34
C THR A 458 -3.57 22.94 24.79
N ALA A 459 -3.29 24.19 25.16
CA ALA A 459 -4.04 25.34 24.69
C ALA A 459 -3.87 25.56 23.18
N LEU A 460 -2.64 25.38 22.65
CA LEU A 460 -2.37 25.47 21.22
C LEU A 460 -3.06 24.37 20.43
N ASN A 461 -2.98 23.11 20.87
CA ASN A 461 -3.69 22.00 20.23
C ASN A 461 -5.21 22.21 20.25
N PHE A 462 -5.76 22.66 21.38
CA PHE A 462 -7.19 22.97 21.48
C PHE A 462 -7.58 24.11 20.53
N TRP A 463 -6.75 25.15 20.45
CA TRP A 463 -6.97 26.25 19.50
C TRP A 463 -6.92 25.77 18.05
N GLU A 464 -5.93 24.95 17.66
CA GLU A 464 -5.82 24.38 16.31
C GLU A 464 -7.05 23.55 15.95
N VAL A 465 -7.48 22.64 16.82
CA VAL A 465 -8.68 21.81 16.58
C VAL A 465 -9.92 22.68 16.39
N MET A 466 -10.10 23.73 17.19
CA MET A 466 -11.26 24.62 17.11
C MET A 466 -11.20 25.60 15.93
N TYR A 467 -10.01 26.03 15.54
CA TYR A 467 -9.80 26.98 14.44
C TYR A 467 -9.92 26.29 13.08
N PHE A 468 -9.31 25.11 12.94
CA PHE A 468 -9.33 24.33 11.71
C PHE A 468 -10.48 23.32 11.64
N TYR A 469 -11.34 23.25 12.67
CA TYR A 469 -12.48 22.31 12.72
C TYR A 469 -12.05 20.84 12.53
N PHE A 470 -10.90 20.45 13.11
CA PHE A 470 -10.40 19.09 12.97
C PHE A 470 -11.33 18.07 13.64
N PRO A 471 -11.49 16.88 13.03
CA PRO A 471 -12.27 15.81 13.63
C PRO A 471 -11.61 15.32 14.92
N ALA A 472 -12.43 14.79 15.83
CA ALA A 472 -11.94 14.22 17.09
C ALA A 472 -11.05 12.96 16.91
N SER A 473 -11.10 12.34 15.72
CA SER A 473 -10.24 11.22 15.34
C SER A 473 -9.63 11.44 13.96
N ASP A 474 -8.37 11.06 13.78
CA ASP A 474 -7.66 11.03 12.49
C ASP A 474 -8.07 9.82 11.61
N TYR A 475 -9.28 9.29 11.82
CA TYR A 475 -9.82 8.21 11.00
C TYR A 475 -10.39 8.77 9.70
N PHE A 476 -9.85 8.29 8.58
CA PHE A 476 -10.04 8.86 7.24
C PHE A 476 -11.47 8.89 6.71
N ALA A 477 -12.34 8.09 7.32
CA ALA A 477 -13.74 7.99 6.96
C ALA A 477 -14.66 8.20 8.18
N GLY A 478 -14.15 8.94 9.17
CA GLY A 478 -14.95 9.46 10.26
C GLY A 478 -15.80 10.65 9.82
N PRO A 479 -16.79 11.05 10.63
CA PRO A 479 -17.56 12.26 10.38
C PRO A 479 -16.64 13.49 10.38
N VAL A 480 -16.74 14.30 9.32
CA VAL A 480 -16.00 15.55 9.14
C VAL A 480 -16.94 16.73 9.44
N ASP A 481 -16.42 17.79 10.05
CA ASP A 481 -17.20 19.02 10.25
C ASP A 481 -17.44 19.69 8.88
N PRO A 482 -18.69 20.05 8.52
CA PRO A 482 -18.98 20.70 7.24
C PRO A 482 -18.26 22.03 7.01
N ARG A 483 -17.69 22.64 8.06
CA ARG A 483 -16.93 23.89 7.98
C ARG A 483 -15.45 23.69 7.66
N LEU A 484 -14.97 22.46 7.55
CA LEU A 484 -13.59 22.18 7.17
C LEU A 484 -13.37 22.59 5.70
N GLU A 485 -12.73 23.75 5.47
CA GLU A 485 -12.57 24.33 4.13
C GLU A 485 -11.53 23.59 3.25
N SER A 486 -10.55 22.89 3.84
CA SER A 486 -9.57 22.07 3.11
C SER A 486 -9.14 20.84 3.89
N ASN A 487 -8.97 19.71 3.20
CA ASN A 487 -8.42 18.46 3.74
C ASN A 487 -6.88 18.45 3.80
N GLU A 488 -6.23 19.59 3.57
CA GLU A 488 -4.75 19.66 3.48
C GLU A 488 -4.04 19.40 4.81
N HIS A 489 -4.78 19.37 5.92
CA HIS A 489 -4.22 19.26 7.27
C HIS A 489 -4.65 18.01 8.03
N THR A 490 -5.48 17.15 7.44
CA THR A 490 -5.91 15.87 8.03
C THR A 490 -5.28 14.73 7.25
N ILE A 491 -4.49 13.91 7.96
CA ILE A 491 -3.45 13.01 7.41
C ILE A 491 -4.00 11.96 6.45
N LEU A 492 -5.30 11.72 6.46
CA LEU A 492 -5.94 10.78 5.55
C LEU A 492 -7.36 11.24 5.26
N VAL A 493 -7.65 12.31 4.52
CA VAL A 493 -9.01 12.48 3.96
C VAL A 493 -8.93 12.40 2.45
N LEU A 494 -8.54 11.21 1.98
CA LEU A 494 -8.58 10.87 0.56
C LEU A 494 -10.01 10.49 0.15
N GLU A 495 -10.62 11.37 -0.64
CA GLU A 495 -11.60 11.10 -1.70
C GLU A 495 -12.84 10.25 -1.37
N LEU A 496 -13.53 10.56 -0.28
CA LEU A 496 -14.98 10.30 -0.18
C LEU A 496 -15.81 11.54 0.19
N SER A 497 -15.18 12.67 0.55
CA SER A 497 -15.89 13.90 0.93
C SER A 497 -16.41 14.74 -0.25
N HIS A 498 -16.19 14.33 -1.50
CA HIS A 498 -16.96 14.85 -2.64
C HIS A 498 -18.17 13.98 -3.00
N ALA A 499 -18.49 12.98 -2.16
CA ALA A 499 -19.73 12.21 -2.23
C ALA A 499 -20.70 12.54 -1.06
N GLY A 500 -20.47 13.65 -0.36
CA GLY A 500 -21.13 13.96 0.91
C GLY A 500 -21.88 15.28 1.01
N ASP A 501 -22.14 15.98 -0.10
CA ASP A 501 -23.10 17.10 -0.18
C ASP A 501 -24.06 16.94 -1.37
#